data_AF-A0A5B1BSL5-F1
#
_entry.id   AF-A0A5B1BSL5-F1
#
_cell.length_a   1.000
_cell.length_b   1.000
_cell.length_c   1.000
_cell.angle_alpha   90.00
_cell.angle_beta   90.00
_cell.angle_gamma   90.00
#
_symmetry.space_group_name_H-M   'P 1'
#
loop_
_entity.id
_entity.type
_entity.pdbx_description
1 polymer ?
#
loop_
_entity_poly.entity_id
_entity_poly.type
_entity_poly.pdbx_seq_one_letter_code
_entity_poly.pdbx_strand_id
1 'polypeptide(L)'
;ASAASATIDAARDWLLGTPADDWVSMAVVSDGSYGVPDGLISSFPVTTKDGNWTIVSGLEIDEFSRGRIDKSTAELADERNAVTELGLI
;
A
#
# COMPACT_ATOMS: atom_id res chain seq x y z
N ALA A 1 -7.02 -17.32 13.95
CA ALA A 1 -6.63 -16.23 14.88
C ALA A 1 -5.64 -15.22 14.28
N SER A 2 -5.28 -15.30 13.00
CA SER A 2 -4.24 -14.44 12.39
C SER A 2 -4.75 -13.06 11.95
N ALA A 3 -5.97 -12.96 11.41
CA ALA A 3 -6.50 -11.69 10.90
C ALA A 3 -6.59 -10.61 11.99
N ALA A 4 -7.13 -10.94 13.16
CA ALA A 4 -7.20 -10.01 14.28
C ALA A 4 -5.82 -9.56 14.79
N SER A 5 -4.83 -10.47 14.78
CA SER A 5 -3.44 -10.11 15.12
C SER A 5 -2.90 -9.11 14.11
N ALA A 6 -3.03 -9.38 12.81
CA ALA A 6 -2.56 -8.49 11.75
C ALA A 6 -3.22 -7.11 11.80
N THR A 7 -4.52 -7.04 12.15
CA THR A 7 -5.20 -5.76 12.39
C THR A 7 -4.59 -4.99 13.56
N ILE A 8 -4.28 -5.68 14.66
CA ILE A 8 -3.62 -5.06 15.83
C ILE A 8 -2.22 -4.58 15.46
N ASP A 9 -1.44 -5.40 14.78
CA ASP A 9 -0.06 -5.10 14.40
C ASP A 9 -0.03 -3.87 13.49
N ALA A 10 -0.84 -3.84 12.43
CA ALA A 10 -0.93 -2.69 11.53
C ALA A 10 -1.37 -1.40 12.24
N ALA A 11 -2.36 -1.47 13.13
CA ALA A 11 -2.82 -0.29 13.89
C ALA A 11 -1.77 0.19 14.89
N ARG A 12 -1.09 -0.75 15.56
CA ARG A 12 -0.02 -0.46 16.51
C ARG A 12 1.13 0.25 15.82
N ASP A 13 1.62 -0.32 14.72
CA ASP A 13 2.77 0.23 13.99
C ASP A 13 2.40 1.57 13.38
N TRP A 14 1.19 1.75 12.86
CA TRP A 14 0.74 3.05 12.37
C TRP A 14 0.73 4.12 13.47
N LEU A 15 0.13 3.83 14.63
CA LEU A 15 -0.01 4.82 15.70
C LEU A 15 1.31 5.09 16.45
N LEU A 16 2.15 4.07 16.62
CA LEU A 16 3.33 4.13 17.50
C LEU A 16 4.66 4.20 16.75
N GLY A 17 4.64 3.98 15.43
CA GLY A 17 5.80 4.00 14.55
C GLY A 17 6.40 2.62 14.29
N THR A 18 7.04 2.48 13.13
CA THR A 18 7.86 1.31 12.78
C THR A 18 9.24 1.38 13.44
N PRO A 19 9.94 0.25 13.62
CA PRO A 19 11.36 0.25 13.97
C PRO A 19 12.20 1.08 12.99
N ALA A 20 13.34 1.62 13.45
CA ALA A 20 14.16 2.54 12.65
C ALA A 20 14.87 1.87 11.46
N ASP A 21 15.05 0.56 11.53
CA ASP A 21 15.74 -0.30 10.55
C ASP A 21 14.79 -1.26 9.83
N ASP A 22 13.48 -1.00 9.88
CA ASP A 22 12.47 -1.87 9.28
C ASP A 22 11.29 -1.07 8.68
N TRP A 23 10.48 -1.73 7.86
CA TRP A 23 9.22 -1.19 7.32
C TRP A 23 8.10 -2.23 7.40
N VAL A 24 6.86 -1.77 7.23
CA VAL A 24 5.68 -2.65 7.16
C VAL A 24 4.96 -2.47 5.83
N SER A 25 4.09 -3.41 5.49
CA SER A 25 3.21 -3.29 4.31
C SER A 25 1.88 -2.68 4.71
N MET A 26 1.50 -1.57 4.08
CA MET A 26 0.17 -0.95 4.28
C MET A 26 -0.46 -0.59 2.95
N ALA A 27 -1.75 -0.91 2.80
CA ALA A 27 -2.57 -0.43 1.69
C ALA A 27 -2.94 1.04 1.92
N VAL A 28 -2.32 1.94 1.17
CA VAL A 28 -2.46 3.40 1.30
C VAL A 28 -2.72 4.02 -0.08
N VAL A 29 -3.12 5.29 -0.10
CA VAL A 29 -3.35 5.99 -1.37
C VAL A 29 -2.02 6.19 -2.10
N SER A 30 -1.96 5.73 -3.34
CA SER A 30 -0.81 5.92 -4.23
C SER A 30 -0.71 7.38 -4.66
N ASP A 31 0.52 7.90 -4.64
CA ASP A 31 0.95 9.19 -5.19
C ASP A 31 1.68 9.04 -6.54
N GLY A 32 1.58 7.86 -7.17
CA GLY A 32 2.35 7.49 -8.36
C GLY A 32 3.64 6.72 -8.06
N SER A 33 4.01 6.56 -6.78
CA SER A 33 5.19 5.79 -6.35
C SER A 33 5.23 4.41 -7.00
N TYR A 34 6.43 4.00 -7.42
CA TYR A 34 6.70 2.73 -8.08
C TYR A 34 5.87 2.47 -9.36
N GLY A 35 5.28 3.49 -9.97
CA GLY A 35 4.45 3.35 -11.18
C GLY A 35 3.04 2.84 -10.90
N VAL A 36 2.63 2.78 -9.63
CA VAL A 36 1.26 2.44 -9.24
C VAL A 36 0.36 3.64 -9.55
N PRO A 37 -0.76 3.49 -10.29
CA PRO A 37 -1.62 4.60 -10.66
C PRO A 37 -2.07 5.46 -9.46
N ASP A 38 -1.98 6.78 -9.61
CA ASP A 38 -2.38 7.76 -8.60
C ASP A 38 -3.84 7.55 -8.15
N GLY A 39 -4.08 7.72 -6.84
CA GLY A 39 -5.39 7.60 -6.23
C GLY A 39 -5.86 6.16 -5.96
N LEU A 40 -5.13 5.12 -6.38
CA LEU A 40 -5.43 3.74 -5.97
C LEU A 40 -5.02 3.50 -4.53
N ILE A 41 -5.85 2.79 -3.77
CA ILE A 41 -5.45 2.20 -2.49
C ILE A 41 -4.67 0.92 -2.81
N SER A 42 -3.36 0.94 -2.65
CA SER A 42 -2.47 -0.18 -2.96
C SER A 42 -1.44 -0.39 -1.85
N SER A 43 -0.95 -1.62 -1.71
CA SER A 43 0.00 -1.99 -0.65
C SER A 43 1.41 -1.54 -1.01
N PHE A 44 2.02 -0.73 -0.15
CA PHE A 44 3.39 -0.26 -0.28
C PHE A 44 4.23 -0.63 0.96
N PRO A 45 5.56 -0.75 0.81
CA PRO A 45 6.46 -0.67 1.96
C PRO A 45 6.40 0.76 2.52
N VAL A 46 6.02 0.88 3.79
CA VAL A 46 5.93 2.17 4.48
C VAL A 46 6.67 2.13 5.81
N THR A 47 7.25 3.26 6.17
CA THR A 47 7.61 3.56 7.55
C THR A 47 6.50 4.41 8.16
N THR A 48 6.33 4.33 9.48
CA THR A 48 5.31 5.12 10.19
C THR A 48 5.93 5.90 11.34
N LYS A 49 5.42 7.10 11.59
CA LYS A 49 5.82 7.97 12.69
C LYS A 49 4.70 8.95 13.03
N ASP A 50 4.43 9.13 14.32
CA ASP A 50 3.44 10.09 14.83
C ASP A 50 2.07 9.97 14.13
N GLY A 51 1.61 8.73 13.87
CA GLY A 51 0.34 8.47 13.19
C GLY A 51 0.32 8.75 11.68
N ASN A 52 1.46 9.03 11.06
CA ASN A 52 1.59 9.22 9.62
C ASN A 52 2.42 8.09 9.02
N TRP A 53 2.15 7.74 7.76
CA TRP A 53 2.95 6.79 6.97
C TRP A 53 3.76 7.54 5.91
N THR A 54 4.85 6.95 5.47
CA THR A 54 5.66 7.42 4.34
C THR A 54 6.12 6.22 3.54
N ILE A 55 5.82 6.22 2.24
CA ILE A 55 6.29 5.18 1.32
C ILE A 55 7.81 5.18 1.30
N VAL A 56 8.40 4.01 1.53
CA VAL A 56 9.85 3.83 1.41
C VAL A 56 10.22 4.13 -0.03
N SER A 57 11.14 5.07 -0.25
CA SER A 57 11.61 5.46 -1.58
C SER A 57 12.90 4.73 -1.98
N GLY A 58 13.17 4.64 -3.28
CA GLY A 58 14.48 4.21 -3.79
C GLY A 58 14.71 2.70 -3.81
N LEU A 59 13.67 1.89 -3.70
CA LEU A 59 13.77 0.45 -3.95
C LEU A 59 13.87 0.19 -5.46
N GLU A 60 14.85 -0.61 -5.85
CA GLU A 60 14.96 -1.11 -7.22
C GLU A 60 13.87 -2.16 -7.47
N ILE A 61 13.09 -1.97 -8.54
CA ILE A 61 12.04 -2.91 -8.94
C ILE A 61 12.54 -3.69 -10.15
N ASP A 62 12.94 -4.93 -9.91
CA ASP A 62 13.36 -5.85 -10.96
C ASP A 62 12.18 -6.25 -11.88
N GLU A 63 12.49 -6.82 -13.04
CA GLU A 63 11.49 -7.16 -14.07
C GLU A 63 10.42 -8.16 -13.57
N PHE A 64 10.82 -9.12 -12.73
CA PHE A 64 9.87 -10.08 -12.16
C PHE A 64 8.91 -9.37 -11.20
N SER A 65 9.45 -8.55 -10.29
CA SER A 65 8.66 -7.76 -9.35
C SER A 65 7.72 -6.79 -10.08
N ARG A 66 8.22 -6.08 -11.10
CA ARG A 66 7.45 -5.17 -11.96
C ARG A 66 6.22 -5.86 -12.54
N GLY A 67 6.40 -7.00 -13.20
CA GLY A 67 5.30 -7.72 -13.82
C GLY A 67 4.23 -8.22 -12.83
N ARG A 68 4.58 -8.43 -11.55
CA ARG A 68 3.62 -8.83 -10.50
C ARG A 68 2.87 -7.62 -9.94
N ILE A 69 3.57 -6.51 -9.71
CA ILE A 69 2.97 -5.25 -9.26
C ILE A 69 1.96 -4.77 -10.29
N ASP A 70 2.36 -4.67 -11.56
CA ASP A 70 1.51 -4.11 -12.62
C ASP A 70 0.20 -4.90 -12.77
N LYS A 71 0.25 -6.22 -12.71
CA LYS A 71 -0.93 -7.09 -12.75
C LYS A 71 -1.89 -6.82 -11.59
N SER A 72 -1.38 -6.74 -10.38
CA SER A 72 -2.22 -6.47 -9.20
C SER A 72 -2.81 -5.05 -9.24
N THR A 73 -2.06 -4.07 -9.72
CA THR A 73 -2.56 -2.69 -9.84
C THR A 73 -3.58 -2.52 -10.97
N ALA A 74 -3.51 -3.35 -12.02
CA ALA A 74 -4.54 -3.39 -13.04
C ALA A 74 -5.87 -3.91 -12.46
N GLU A 75 -5.84 -4.96 -11.65
CA GLU A 75 -7.04 -5.45 -10.93
C GLU A 75 -7.63 -4.36 -10.02
N LEU A 76 -6.81 -3.63 -9.27
CA LEU A 76 -7.28 -2.51 -8.44
C LEU A 76 -7.90 -1.36 -9.28
N ALA A 77 -7.36 -1.10 -10.47
CA ALA A 77 -7.92 -0.11 -11.38
C ALA A 77 -9.29 -0.55 -11.92
N ASP A 78 -9.45 -1.83 -12.24
CA ASP A 78 -10.73 -2.42 -12.66
C ASP A 78 -11.77 -2.36 -11.53
N GLU A 79 -11.39 -2.69 -10.30
CA GLU A 79 -12.27 -2.55 -9.13
C GLU A 79 -12.72 -1.10 -8.90
N ARG A 80 -11.78 -0.13 -9.02
CA ARG A 80 -12.10 1.29 -8.94
C ARG A 80 -13.12 1.70 -10.02
N ASN A 81 -12.92 1.24 -11.25
CA ASN A 81 -13.85 1.54 -12.35
C ASN A 81 -15.23 0.94 -12.06
N ALA A 82 -15.30 -0.30 -11.58
CA ALA A 82 -16.55 -0.96 -11.23
C ALA A 82 -17.34 -0.18 -10.16
N VAL A 83 -16.69 0.28 -9.09
CA VAL A 83 -17.39 1.08 -8.06
C VAL A 83 -17.75 2.49 -8.54
N THR A 84 -17.00 3.05 -9.48
CA THR A 84 -17.31 4.33 -10.13
C THR A 84 -18.56 4.20 -11.01
N GLU A 85 -18.68 3.13 -11.78
CA GLU A 85 -19.87 2.84 -12.61
C GLU A 85 -21.13 2.62 -11.76
N LEU A 86 -20.97 2.12 -10.53
CA LEU A 86 -22.05 2.01 -9.54
C LEU A 86 -22.41 3.35 -8.86
N GLY A 87 -21.67 4.43 -9.12
CA GLY A 87 -21.88 5.75 -8.51
C GLY A 87 -21.54 5.80 -7.03
N LEU A 88 -20.60 4.96 -6.58
CA LEU A 88 -20.16 4.91 -5.17
C LEU A 88 -19.01 5.88 -4.87
N ILE A 89 -18.39 6.47 -5.90
CA ILE A 89 -17.33 7.47 -5.87
C ILE A 89 -17.66 8.60 -6.85
#